data_AF-A0A5K0ZXY0-F1
#
_entry.id   AF-A0A5K0ZXY0-F1
#
_cell.length_a   1.000
_cell.length_b   1.000
_cell.length_c   1.000
_cell.angle_alpha   90.00
_cell.angle_beta   90.00
_cell.angle_gamma   90.00
#
_symmetry.space_group_name_H-M   'P 1'
#
loop_
_entity.id
_entity.type
_entity.pdbx_description
1 polymer ?
#
loop_
_entity_poly.entity_id
_entity_poly.type
_entity_poly.pdbx_seq_one_letter_code
_entity_poly.pdbx_strand_id
1 'polypeptide(L)' 'YTKMGFAGNVEPSFIIPTVVAVNESFLNPSRSSGKGNWLAQHNAGVMADLDFFIGEEALQRAKASSTYNLSYPIHYGQ' A
#
# COMPACT_ATOMS: atom_id res chain seq x y z
N TYR A 1 8.19 12.32 -6.00
CA TYR A 1 8.18 11.61 -7.29
C TYR A 1 9.44 10.78 -7.37
N THR A 2 9.27 9.49 -7.65
CA THR A 2 10.35 8.52 -7.78
C THR A 2 10.70 8.41 -9.25
N LYS A 3 11.98 8.60 -9.56
CA LYS A 3 12.54 8.42 -10.91
C LYS A 3 13.33 7.12 -10.93
N MET A 4 13.08 6.25 -11.89
CA MET A 4 13.76 4.95 -12.02
C MET A 4 13.89 4.57 -13.50
N GLY A 5 14.83 3.68 -13.81
CA GLY A 5 15.09 3.24 -15.17
C GLY A 5 16.41 2.48 -15.30
N PHE A 6 16.86 2.29 -16.53
CA PHE A 6 18.11 1.59 -16.84
C PHE A 6 19.27 2.57 -17.02
N ALA A 7 20.48 2.12 -16.69
CA ALA A 7 21.71 2.90 -16.88
C ALA A 7 21.99 3.13 -18.38
N GLY A 8 22.58 4.28 -18.71
CA GLY A 8 22.90 4.67 -20.09
C GLY A 8 21.78 5.38 -20.86
N ASN A 9 20.58 5.47 -20.30
CA ASN A 9 19.49 6.25 -20.88
C ASN A 9 19.70 7.76 -20.66
N VAL A 10 19.27 8.57 -21.63
CA VAL A 10 19.30 10.04 -21.55
C VAL A 10 18.22 10.58 -20.59
N GLU A 11 17.13 9.84 -20.42
CA GLU A 11 16.00 10.19 -19.55
C GLU A 11 15.56 9.00 -18.67
N PRO A 12 14.92 9.24 -17.52
CA PRO A 12 14.37 8.17 -16.69
C PRO A 12 13.30 7.37 -17.45
N SER A 13 13.30 6.05 -17.31
CA SER A 13 12.28 5.19 -17.92
C SER A 13 10.91 5.37 -17.27
N PHE A 14 10.89 5.68 -15.97
CA PHE A 14 9.67 5.88 -15.20
C PHE A 14 9.83 7.06 -14.25
N ILE A 15 8.75 7.85 -14.15
CA ILE A 15 8.60 8.92 -13.18
C ILE A 15 7.21 8.76 -12.56
N ILE A 16 7.14 8.30 -11.31
CA ILE A 16 5.86 8.01 -10.65
C ILE A 16 5.73 8.78 -9.33
N PRO A 17 4.51 9.10 -8.87
CA PRO A 17 4.30 9.63 -7.52
C PRO A 17 4.91 8.71 -6.45
N THR A 18 5.61 9.28 -5.48
CA THR A 18 6.23 8.51 -4.38
C THR A 18 5.19 8.34 -3.28
N VAL A 19 4.27 7.40 -3.49
CA VAL A 19 3.14 7.17 -2.59
C VAL A 19 2.80 5.69 -2.54
N VAL A 20 2.17 5.30 -1.43
CA VAL A 20 1.56 4.00 -1.22
C VAL A 20 0.13 4.18 -0.75
N ALA A 21 -0.79 3.34 -1.22
CA ALA A 21 -2.14 3.25 -0.71
C ALA A 21 -2.36 1.86 -0.13
N VAL A 22 -2.82 1.78 1.13
CA VAL A 22 -3.00 0.53 1.88
C VAL A 22 -4.41 0.43 2.43
N ASN A 23 -4.95 -0.79 2.46
CA ASN A 23 -6.25 -1.09 3.05
C ASN A 23 -6.09 -1.47 4.53
N GLU A 24 -6.33 -0.52 5.43
CA GLU A 24 -6.12 -0.71 6.87
C GLU A 24 -7.31 -1.40 7.58
N SER A 25 -8.35 -1.81 6.84
CA SER A 25 -9.56 -2.41 7.42
C SER A 25 -9.30 -3.69 8.22
N PHE A 26 -8.21 -4.40 7.95
CA PHE A 26 -7.81 -5.64 8.61
C PHE A 26 -6.81 -5.44 9.75
N LEU A 27 -6.26 -4.24 9.96
CA LEU A 27 -5.23 -3.96 10.98
C LEU A 27 -5.81 -3.91 12.41
N ASN A 28 -7.13 -3.71 12.54
CA ASN A 28 -7.85 -3.75 13.81
C ASN A 28 -8.91 -4.85 13.81
N PRO A 29 -8.53 -6.15 13.80
CA PRO A 29 -9.48 -7.17 14.17
C PRO A 29 -9.80 -6.92 15.65
N SER A 30 -11.02 -6.44 15.91
CA SER A 30 -11.55 -6.35 17.27
C SER A 30 -11.15 -7.65 17.99
N ARG A 31 -10.41 -7.54 19.11
CA ARG A 31 -10.03 -8.68 19.96
C ARG A 31 -11.25 -9.42 20.55
N SER A 32 -12.47 -8.96 20.22
CA SER A 32 -13.73 -9.65 20.42
C SER A 32 -13.99 -10.59 19.22
N SER A 33 -13.58 -11.86 19.35
CA SER A 33 -14.51 -13.00 19.30
C SER A 33 -13.72 -14.30 19.44
N GLY A 34 -14.19 -15.14 20.35
CA GLY A 34 -13.46 -16.27 20.91
C GLY A 34 -13.09 -17.36 19.91
N LYS A 35 -12.04 -18.13 20.23
CA LYS A 35 -11.69 -19.44 19.64
C LYS A 35 -11.92 -19.55 18.12
N GLY A 36 -11.67 -18.48 17.37
CA GLY A 36 -11.70 -18.51 15.91
C GLY A 36 -10.50 -19.28 15.37
N ASN A 37 -10.70 -20.00 14.26
CA ASN A 37 -9.66 -20.80 13.60
C ASN A 37 -8.43 -19.93 13.28
N TRP A 38 -7.36 -20.04 14.08
CA TRP A 38 -6.14 -19.24 13.98
C TRP A 38 -5.58 -19.20 12.56
N LEU A 39 -5.69 -20.32 11.84
CA LEU A 39 -5.24 -20.45 10.46
C LEU A 39 -5.98 -19.49 9.50
N ALA A 40 -7.28 -19.30 9.71
CA ALA A 40 -8.08 -18.37 8.90
C ALA A 40 -7.73 -16.91 9.19
N GLN A 41 -7.48 -16.56 10.45
CA GLN A 41 -7.03 -15.22 10.83
C GLN A 41 -5.63 -14.90 10.30
N HIS A 42 -4.71 -15.86 10.40
CA HIS A 42 -3.38 -15.76 9.82
C HIS A 42 -3.45 -15.50 8.32
N ASN A 43 -4.22 -16.32 7.59
CA ASN A 43 -4.36 -16.16 6.14
C ASN A 43 -4.99 -14.81 5.77
N ALA A 44 -5.99 -14.35 6.51
CA ALA A 44 -6.59 -13.04 6.29
C ALA A 44 -5.58 -11.90 6.53
N GLY A 45 -4.74 -11.99 7.57
CA GLY A 45 -3.67 -11.03 7.82
C GLY A 45 -2.63 -10.99 6.70
N VAL A 46 -2.18 -12.16 6.22
CA VAL A 46 -1.24 -12.25 5.08
C VAL A 46 -1.85 -11.62 3.82
N MET A 47 -3.14 -11.87 3.54
CA MET A 47 -3.79 -11.27 2.38
C MET A 47 -3.94 -9.74 2.52
N ALA A 48 -4.18 -9.25 3.74
CA ALA A 48 -4.30 -7.82 4.00
C ALA A 48 -2.99 -7.05 3.76
N ASP A 49 -1.85 -7.61 4.17
CA ASP A 49 -0.53 -7.00 3.93
C ASP A 49 -0.16 -6.92 2.44
N LEU A 50 -0.80 -7.73 1.60
CA LEU A 50 -0.62 -7.74 0.14
C LEU A 50 -1.60 -6.82 -0.60
N ASP A 51 -2.61 -6.26 0.08
CA ASP A 51 -3.61 -5.34 -0.51
C ASP A 51 -3.10 -3.89 -0.48
N PHE A 52 -2.13 -3.59 -1.34
CA PHE A 52 -1.55 -2.25 -1.51
C PHE A 52 -1.38 -1.86 -2.97
N PHE A 53 -1.31 -0.54 -3.21
CA PHE A 53 -1.02 0.06 -4.51
C PHE A 53 0.08 1.12 -4.37
N ILE A 54 0.80 1.42 -5.45
CA ILE A 54 1.83 2.48 -5.49
C ILE A 54 1.61 3.42 -6.68
N GLY A 55 2.31 4.56 -6.69
CA GLY A 55 2.35 5.45 -7.84
C GLY A 55 0.99 6.07 -8.18
N GLU A 56 0.65 6.10 -9.47
CA GLU A 56 -0.62 6.67 -9.95
C GLU A 56 -1.84 5.84 -9.51
N GLU A 57 -1.69 4.52 -9.45
CA GLU A 57 -2.78 3.63 -9.02
C GLU A 57 -3.15 3.86 -7.56
N ALA A 58 -2.16 4.10 -6.69
CA ALA A 58 -2.41 4.48 -5.30
C ALA A 58 -3.25 5.77 -5.18
N LEU A 59 -2.91 6.80 -5.96
CA LEU A 59 -3.68 8.05 -5.99
C LEU A 59 -5.11 7.82 -6.49
N GLN A 60 -5.31 6.98 -7.50
CA GLN A 60 -6.63 6.66 -8.02
C GLN A 60 -7.47 5.89 -6.99
N ARG A 61 -6.89 4.87 -6.34
CA ARG A 61 -7.58 4.04 -5.34
C ARG A 61 -7.99 4.84 -4.11
N ALA A 62 -7.09 5.68 -3.58
CA ALA A 62 -7.38 6.55 -2.45
C ALA A 62 -8.46 7.60 -2.76
N LYS A 63 -8.55 8.07 -4.01
CA LYS A 63 -9.63 8.98 -4.44
C LYS A 63 -10.95 8.25 -4.68
N ALA A 64 -10.90 7.03 -5.20
CA ALA A 64 -12.09 6.27 -5.55
C ALA A 64 -12.79 5.63 -4.35
N SER A 65 -12.03 5.29 -3.30
CA SER A 65 -12.57 4.64 -2.10
C SER A 65 -11.89 5.15 -0.83
N SER A 66 -12.69 5.40 0.21
CA SER A 66 -12.20 5.74 1.54
C SER A 66 -11.58 4.55 2.28
N THR A 67 -11.60 3.35 1.71
CA THR A 67 -10.96 2.15 2.30
C THR A 67 -9.44 2.18 2.20
N TYR A 68 -8.89 2.86 1.19
CA TYR A 68 -7.45 2.93 0.97
C TYR A 68 -6.88 4.22 1.52
N ASN A 69 -6.01 4.10 2.53
CA ASN A 69 -5.32 5.22 3.12
C ASN A 69 -4.04 5.52 2.34
N LEU A 70 -3.83 6.79 1.94
CA LEU A 70 -2.69 7.22 1.15
C LEU A 70 -1.57 7.74 2.06
N SER A 71 -0.37 7.21 1.89
CA SER A 71 0.83 7.61 2.63
C SER A 71 1.97 7.99 1.69
N TYR A 72 2.77 8.96 2.14
CA TYR A 72 3.99 9.42 1.46
C TYR A 72 5.19 8.91 2.25
N PRO A 73 5.89 7.85 1.81
CA PRO A 73 6.88 7.19 2.65
C PRO A 73 8.14 8.03 2.93
N ILE A 74 8.40 9.09 2.15
CA ILE A 74 9.58 9.94 2.31
C ILE A 74 9.12 11.34 2.72
N HIS A 75 9.62 11.81 3.86
CA HIS A 75 9.35 13.13 4.39
C HIS A 75 10.66 13.87 4.63
N TYR A 76 10.79 15.09 4.11
CA TYR A 76 12.01 15.90 4.26
C TYR A 76 13.29 15.25 3.71
N GLY A 77 13.16 14.31 2.76
CA GLY A 77 14.29 13.64 2.12
C GLY A 77 14.80 12.40 2.84
N GLN A 78 14.07 11.89 3.84
CA GLN A 78 14.37 10.67 4.59
C GLN A 78 13.12 9.83 4.85
#